data_AF-A0A1I8ANJ8-F1
#
_entry.id   AF-A0A1I8ANJ8-F1
#
_cell.length_a   1.000
_cell.length_b   1.000
_cell.length_c   1.000
_cell.angle_alpha   90.00
_cell.angle_beta   90.00
_cell.angle_gamma   90.00
#
_symmetry.space_group_name_H-M   'P 1'
#
loop_
_entity.id
_entity.type
_entity.pdbx_description
1 polymer ?
#
loop_
_entity_poly.entity_id
_entity_poly.type
_entity_poly.pdbx_seq_one_letter_code
_entity_poly.pdbx_strand_id
1 'polypeptide(L)'
;MYKNYMQLLLNHGRDVKDTLLASNMFYPSKKMEDVNDSGYKQRAKRIINGKSVELMSPLHLNLASSGRLLPSYIDLRIVLYRNPDDLILMDLTNGANGGYKVLFEDLRLYVREVELLDSVSLALEKTLASGHAMKFPIKNVQMRSFHIPAGGYQLSPTVIHNTSIPRKVIVGLVSTEAYNGLISKDPLKFSNFSLKHVSIESGGRTFPDARMDMDYDNDSFMRSFVQLYEAGGVTVIVYSEFQNLLSIDGNRAVTIDTSV
;
A
#
# COMPACT_ATOMS: atom_id res chain seq x y z
N MET A 1 -2.86 -5.34 -3.69
CA MET A 1 -2.44 -5.92 -2.40
C MET A 1 -1.30 -5.13 -1.75
N TYR A 2 -0.05 -5.34 -2.15
CA TYR A 2 1.19 -4.76 -1.58
C TYR A 2 1.12 -3.33 -1.03
N LYS A 3 0.67 -2.36 -1.84
CA LYS A 3 0.52 -0.94 -1.45
C LYS A 3 -0.22 -0.75 -0.11
N ASN A 4 -1.36 -1.42 0.07
CA ASN A 4 -2.16 -1.31 1.30
C ASN A 4 -1.35 -1.88 2.47
N TYR A 5 -0.81 -3.09 2.31
CA TYR A 5 -0.02 -3.76 3.35
C TYR A 5 1.20 -2.94 3.80
N MET A 6 1.94 -2.32 2.88
CA MET A 6 3.06 -1.43 3.21
C MET A 6 2.60 -0.17 3.96
N GLN A 7 1.51 0.47 3.53
CA GLN A 7 0.95 1.62 4.24
C GLN A 7 0.50 1.24 5.66
N LEU A 8 -0.14 0.08 5.81
CA LEU A 8 -0.56 -0.48 7.09
C LEU A 8 0.63 -0.82 8.00
N LEU A 9 1.71 -1.38 7.46
CA LEU A 9 2.92 -1.67 8.21
C LEU A 9 3.71 -0.42 8.63
N LEU A 10 3.71 0.65 7.82
CA LEU A 10 4.58 1.81 8.06
C LEU A 10 3.87 2.97 8.77
N ASN A 11 2.56 3.14 8.60
CA ASN A 11 1.82 4.28 9.15
C ASN A 11 1.19 4.02 10.53
N HIS A 12 1.28 2.80 11.07
CA HIS A 12 0.62 2.42 12.32
C HIS A 12 1.59 1.91 13.39
N GLY A 13 1.35 2.31 14.65
CA GLY A 13 2.04 1.79 15.82
C GLY A 13 1.68 0.33 16.13
N ARG A 14 2.35 -0.25 17.14
CA ARG A 14 2.08 -1.62 17.59
C ARG A 14 0.69 -1.75 18.22
N ASP A 15 0.28 -0.74 18.98
CA ASP A 15 -1.06 -0.57 19.55
C ASP A 15 -2.19 -0.81 18.53
N VAL A 16 -2.15 -0.14 17.38
CA VAL A 16 -3.16 -0.28 16.32
C VAL A 16 -3.05 -1.66 15.64
N LYS A 17 -1.81 -2.15 15.43
CA LYS A 17 -1.51 -3.46 14.81
C LYS A 17 -1.96 -4.65 15.63
N ASP A 18 -1.89 -4.55 16.95
CA ASP A 18 -2.22 -5.62 17.88
C ASP A 18 -3.73 -5.62 18.24
N THR A 19 -4.43 -4.49 18.00
CA THR A 19 -5.85 -4.31 18.33
C THR A 19 -6.74 -4.15 17.09
N LEU A 20 -6.83 -2.94 16.52
CA LEU A 20 -7.76 -2.60 15.45
C LEU A 20 -7.55 -3.48 14.21
N LEU A 21 -6.30 -3.72 13.81
CA LEU A 21 -6.02 -4.47 12.57
C LEU A 21 -6.40 -5.96 12.63
N ALA A 22 -6.73 -6.49 13.81
CA ALA A 22 -7.35 -7.82 13.92
C ALA A 22 -8.72 -7.90 13.22
N SER A 23 -9.41 -6.75 12.98
CA SER A 23 -10.62 -6.68 12.12
C SER A 23 -10.33 -7.00 10.66
N ASN A 24 -9.06 -6.92 10.24
CA ASN A 24 -8.56 -7.16 8.89
C ASN A 24 -7.82 -8.49 8.76
N MET A 25 -7.96 -9.40 9.74
CA MET A 25 -7.15 -10.63 9.84
C MET A 25 -5.63 -10.37 9.89
N PHE A 26 -5.20 -9.14 10.16
CA PHE A 26 -3.79 -8.85 10.42
C PHE A 26 -3.44 -9.32 11.83
N TYR A 27 -2.49 -10.24 11.93
CA TYR A 27 -1.90 -10.69 13.18
C TYR A 27 -0.38 -10.63 13.04
N PRO A 28 0.34 -9.87 13.89
CA PRO A 28 1.79 -9.79 13.86
C PRO A 28 2.42 -11.17 13.88
N SER A 29 3.28 -11.43 12.89
CA SER A 29 3.95 -12.71 12.70
C SER A 29 5.45 -12.47 12.90
N LYS A 30 6.09 -13.21 13.81
CA LYS A 30 7.53 -13.09 14.09
C LYS A 30 8.37 -13.95 13.14
N LYS A 31 7.79 -15.06 12.67
CA LYS A 31 8.38 -15.97 11.70
C LYS A 31 7.38 -16.20 10.57
N MET A 32 7.45 -15.39 9.51
CA MET A 32 6.60 -15.59 8.33
C MET A 32 7.03 -16.86 7.58
N GLU A 33 6.05 -17.62 7.09
CA GLU A 33 6.19 -18.98 6.55
C GLU A 33 6.56 -20.07 7.58
N ASP A 34 6.33 -19.86 8.89
CA ASP A 34 6.46 -20.90 9.92
C ASP A 34 5.08 -21.35 10.41
N VAL A 35 4.78 -22.65 10.30
CA VAL A 35 3.55 -23.29 10.82
C VAL A 35 3.38 -23.03 12.32
N ASN A 36 4.49 -22.84 13.05
CA ASN A 36 4.47 -22.60 14.48
C ASN A 36 4.24 -21.14 14.90
N ASP A 37 4.27 -20.19 13.96
CA ASP A 37 4.08 -18.78 14.25
C ASP A 37 2.68 -18.48 14.84
N SER A 38 2.65 -17.63 15.86
CA SER A 38 1.42 -17.27 16.57
C SER A 38 0.43 -16.48 15.71
N GLY A 39 0.91 -15.68 14.76
CA GLY A 39 0.07 -14.96 13.81
C GLY A 39 -0.54 -15.91 12.78
N TYR A 40 0.24 -16.84 12.24
CA TYR A 40 -0.28 -17.89 11.35
C TYR A 40 -1.37 -18.73 12.03
N LYS A 41 -1.09 -19.27 13.22
CA LYS A 41 -2.06 -20.08 13.99
C LYS A 41 -3.35 -19.33 14.31
N GLN A 42 -3.27 -18.03 14.62
CA GLN A 42 -4.46 -17.19 14.86
C GLN A 42 -5.28 -16.97 13.59
N ARG A 43 -4.64 -16.64 12.46
CA ARG A 43 -5.33 -16.51 11.16
C ARG A 43 -5.99 -17.83 10.77
N ALA A 44 -5.24 -18.93 10.77
CA ALA A 44 -5.74 -20.26 10.42
C ALA A 44 -6.95 -20.65 11.29
N LYS A 45 -6.90 -20.47 12.61
CA LYS A 45 -8.00 -20.79 13.54
C LYS A 45 -9.33 -20.10 13.19
N ARG A 46 -9.31 -18.91 12.56
CA ARG A 46 -10.54 -18.19 12.17
C ARG A 46 -11.21 -18.77 10.92
N ILE A 47 -10.43 -19.29 9.97
CA ILE A 47 -10.93 -19.77 8.65
C ILE A 47 -10.97 -21.30 8.51
N ILE A 48 -10.28 -22.04 9.40
CA ILE A 48 -10.15 -23.50 9.32
C ILE A 48 -11.53 -24.19 9.31
N ASN A 49 -11.63 -25.26 8.53
CA ASN A 49 -12.86 -26.00 8.21
C ASN A 49 -13.90 -25.18 7.40
N GLY A 50 -13.44 -24.20 6.61
CA GLY A 50 -14.31 -23.44 5.70
C GLY A 50 -15.24 -22.46 6.41
N LYS A 51 -14.80 -21.90 7.54
CA LYS A 51 -15.59 -20.92 8.30
C LYS A 51 -15.62 -19.56 7.58
N SER A 52 -16.82 -19.03 7.40
CA SER A 52 -17.05 -17.65 7.01
C SER A 52 -16.43 -16.70 8.05
N VAL A 53 -15.81 -15.61 7.57
CA VAL A 53 -15.19 -14.59 8.42
C VAL A 53 -15.63 -13.20 7.99
N GLU A 54 -16.13 -12.42 8.95
CA GLU A 54 -16.40 -11.00 8.76
C GLU A 54 -15.10 -10.20 8.90
N LEU A 55 -14.87 -9.28 7.96
CA LEU A 55 -13.69 -8.42 7.88
C LEU A 55 -14.12 -6.97 7.62
N MET A 56 -13.47 -6.01 8.30
CA MET A 56 -13.76 -4.58 8.11
C MET A 56 -12.47 -3.77 7.99
N SER A 57 -12.23 -3.26 6.77
CA SER A 57 -11.05 -2.47 6.38
C SER A 57 -11.44 -1.09 5.87
N PRO A 58 -10.68 -0.03 6.18
CA PRO A 58 -10.75 1.20 5.40
C PRO A 58 -10.32 0.94 3.95
N LEU A 59 -10.99 1.57 2.98
CA LEU A 59 -10.58 1.49 1.58
C LEU A 59 -9.48 2.53 1.30
N HIS A 60 -8.26 2.06 1.04
CA HIS A 60 -7.06 2.90 0.84
C HIS A 60 -7.06 3.64 -0.53
N LEU A 61 -8.01 4.55 -0.71
CA LEU A 61 -8.09 5.44 -1.87
C LEU A 61 -7.17 6.66 -1.69
N ASN A 62 -6.47 7.05 -2.76
CA ASN A 62 -5.66 8.28 -2.77
C ASN A 62 -6.54 9.52 -2.44
N LEU A 63 -7.79 9.53 -2.91
CA LEU A 63 -8.78 10.60 -2.62
C LEU A 63 -9.15 10.67 -1.14
N ALA A 64 -9.38 9.53 -0.49
CA ALA A 64 -9.69 9.47 0.95
C ALA A 64 -8.52 9.95 1.82
N SER A 65 -7.28 9.84 1.34
CA SER A 65 -6.10 10.36 2.04
C SER A 65 -5.96 11.89 2.05
N SER A 66 -6.83 12.62 1.33
CA SER A 66 -6.80 14.09 1.26
C SER A 66 -7.28 14.79 2.54
N GLY A 67 -7.99 14.08 3.41
CA GLY A 67 -8.59 14.62 4.63
C GLY A 67 -9.74 15.61 4.40
N ARG A 68 -10.26 15.71 3.16
CA ARG A 68 -11.38 16.60 2.80
C ARG A 68 -12.64 15.79 2.48
N LEU A 69 -13.79 16.35 2.85
CA LEU A 69 -15.10 15.83 2.47
C LEU A 69 -15.38 16.15 1.00
N LEU A 70 -16.00 15.23 0.28
CA LEU A 70 -16.53 15.51 -1.06
C LEU A 70 -17.81 16.35 -0.93
N PRO A 71 -18.03 17.37 -1.77
CA PRO A 71 -19.29 18.09 -1.77
C PRO A 71 -20.43 17.22 -2.33
N SER A 72 -21.66 17.63 -2.03
CA SER A 72 -22.88 17.01 -2.54
C SER A 72 -22.95 17.00 -4.07
N TYR A 73 -23.77 16.08 -4.62
CA TYR A 73 -24.02 15.94 -6.05
C TYR A 73 -22.78 15.58 -6.89
N ILE A 74 -21.92 14.70 -6.37
CA ILE A 74 -20.84 14.04 -7.13
C ILE A 74 -21.17 12.55 -7.30
N ASP A 75 -21.12 12.07 -8.53
CA ASP A 75 -21.16 10.64 -8.85
C ASP A 75 -19.81 9.97 -8.56
N LEU A 76 -19.74 9.18 -7.48
CA LEU A 76 -18.54 8.43 -7.12
C LEU A 76 -18.64 6.97 -7.57
N ARG A 77 -17.91 6.61 -8.63
CA ARG A 77 -17.77 5.21 -9.09
C ARG A 77 -16.50 4.57 -8.51
N ILE A 78 -16.68 3.64 -7.56
CA ILE A 78 -15.60 2.78 -7.06
C ILE A 78 -15.64 1.44 -7.78
N VAL A 79 -14.52 1.02 -8.36
CA VAL A 79 -14.35 -0.31 -8.97
C VAL A 79 -13.25 -1.06 -8.22
N LEU A 80 -13.57 -2.24 -7.72
CA LEU A 80 -12.64 -3.10 -6.98
C LEU A 80 -12.30 -4.33 -7.82
N TYR A 81 -11.02 -4.62 -7.96
CA TYR A 81 -10.52 -5.82 -8.62
C TYR A 81 -10.00 -6.81 -7.57
N ARG A 82 -10.47 -8.06 -7.65
CA ARG A 82 -10.09 -9.16 -6.77
C ARG A 82 -8.69 -9.67 -7.16
N ASN A 83 -7.84 -9.96 -6.18
CA ASN A 83 -6.56 -10.65 -6.42
C ASN A 83 -6.81 -12.17 -6.56
N PRO A 84 -5.95 -12.94 -7.25
CA PRO A 84 -6.06 -14.40 -7.32
C PRO A 84 -6.09 -15.06 -5.94
N ASP A 85 -6.80 -16.19 -5.84
CA ASP A 85 -7.05 -16.89 -4.57
C ASP A 85 -5.75 -17.42 -3.96
N ASP A 86 -4.85 -17.94 -4.80
CA ASP A 86 -3.53 -18.45 -4.42
C ASP A 86 -2.58 -17.34 -3.90
N LEU A 87 -2.91 -16.06 -4.15
CA LEU A 87 -2.15 -14.90 -3.65
C LEU A 87 -2.73 -14.34 -2.33
N ILE A 88 -3.95 -14.71 -1.94
CA ILE A 88 -4.61 -14.23 -0.71
C ILE A 88 -4.74 -15.31 0.37
N LEU A 89 -4.55 -16.58 0.02
CA LEU A 89 -4.51 -17.73 0.93
C LEU A 89 -3.08 -18.27 1.07
N MET A 90 -2.80 -18.93 2.20
CA MET A 90 -1.52 -19.58 2.47
C MET A 90 -1.73 -20.87 3.26
N ASP A 91 -1.23 -21.99 2.74
CA ASP A 91 -1.22 -23.31 3.39
C ASP A 91 0.21 -23.81 3.54
N LEU A 92 0.71 -23.75 4.77
CA LEU A 92 2.05 -24.21 5.15
C LEU A 92 2.06 -25.70 5.55
N THR A 93 0.91 -26.38 5.51
CA THR A 93 0.72 -27.75 6.02
C THR A 93 0.53 -28.80 4.93
N ASN A 94 -0.24 -28.50 3.87
CA ASN A 94 -0.50 -29.43 2.77
C ASN A 94 0.22 -29.07 1.45
N GLY A 95 0.96 -27.96 1.42
CA GLY A 95 1.70 -27.50 0.26
C GLY A 95 0.81 -27.13 -0.94
N ALA A 96 1.36 -27.24 -2.14
CA ALA A 96 0.76 -26.75 -3.40
C ALA A 96 -0.51 -27.48 -3.88
N ASN A 97 -1.00 -28.49 -3.15
CA ASN A 97 -2.16 -29.30 -3.54
C ASN A 97 -3.49 -28.83 -2.90
N GLY A 98 -3.46 -27.77 -2.09
CA GLY A 98 -4.65 -27.19 -1.47
C GLY A 98 -5.45 -26.31 -2.45
N GLY A 99 -6.36 -26.91 -3.20
CA GLY A 99 -7.27 -26.20 -4.13
C GLY A 99 -8.37 -25.39 -3.44
N TYR A 100 -8.00 -24.47 -2.54
CA TYR A 100 -8.92 -23.61 -1.82
C TYR A 100 -9.44 -22.47 -2.68
N LYS A 101 -10.64 -21.97 -2.37
CA LYS A 101 -11.22 -20.78 -3.01
C LYS A 101 -11.85 -19.89 -1.96
N VAL A 102 -11.74 -18.57 -2.16
CA VAL A 102 -12.43 -17.58 -1.33
C VAL A 102 -13.78 -17.25 -1.97
N LEU A 103 -14.83 -17.17 -1.16
CA LEU A 103 -16.15 -16.72 -1.60
C LEU A 103 -16.52 -15.47 -0.80
N PHE A 104 -17.04 -14.46 -1.49
CA PHE A 104 -17.61 -13.27 -0.85
C PHE A 104 -19.10 -13.52 -0.68
N GLU A 105 -19.54 -13.69 0.55
CA GLU A 105 -20.95 -13.92 0.90
C GLU A 105 -21.74 -12.60 0.87
N ASP A 106 -21.15 -11.54 1.41
CA ASP A 106 -21.67 -10.17 1.41
C ASP A 106 -20.50 -9.18 1.27
N LEU A 107 -20.76 -8.00 0.71
CA LEU A 107 -19.78 -6.92 0.57
C LEU A 107 -20.49 -5.57 0.73
N ARG A 108 -20.20 -4.87 1.83
CA ARG A 108 -20.80 -3.56 2.16
C ARG A 108 -19.75 -2.46 2.18
N LEU A 109 -20.09 -1.31 1.61
CA LEU A 109 -19.29 -0.09 1.70
C LEU A 109 -19.95 0.88 2.68
N TYR A 110 -19.28 1.16 3.79
CA TYR A 110 -19.69 2.18 4.74
C TYR A 110 -19.03 3.51 4.37
N VAL A 111 -19.86 4.54 4.14
CA VAL A 111 -19.43 5.91 3.83
C VAL A 111 -19.89 6.83 4.95
N ARG A 112 -19.04 7.77 5.38
CA ARG A 112 -19.41 8.80 6.34
C ARG A 112 -19.98 10.00 5.59
N GLU A 113 -21.27 10.22 5.76
CA GLU A 113 -21.94 11.48 5.40
C GLU A 113 -21.77 12.51 6.53
N VAL A 114 -21.85 13.80 6.19
CA VAL A 114 -21.79 14.92 7.14
C VAL A 114 -22.83 15.95 6.74
N GLU A 115 -23.85 16.10 7.57
CA GLU A 115 -24.87 17.13 7.41
C GLU A 115 -24.27 18.51 7.76
N LEU A 116 -24.61 19.53 6.96
CA LEU A 116 -24.13 20.90 7.11
C LEU A 116 -25.30 21.82 7.42
N LEU A 117 -25.06 22.85 8.23
CA LEU A 117 -26.04 23.94 8.41
C LEU A 117 -26.31 24.64 7.07
N ASP A 118 -27.57 25.01 6.82
CA ASP A 118 -28.02 25.64 5.57
C ASP A 118 -27.17 26.86 5.16
N SER A 119 -26.75 27.66 6.13
CA SER A 119 -25.90 28.84 5.92
C SER A 119 -24.52 28.49 5.37
N VAL A 120 -23.95 27.36 5.78
CA VAL A 120 -22.66 26.84 5.30
C VAL A 120 -22.83 26.21 3.92
N SER A 121 -23.89 25.41 3.73
CA SER A 121 -24.24 24.83 2.43
C SER A 121 -24.42 25.92 1.36
N LEU A 122 -25.24 26.94 1.64
CA LEU A 122 -25.47 28.06 0.74
C LEU A 122 -24.20 28.89 0.46
N ALA A 123 -23.31 29.02 1.44
CA ALA A 123 -22.02 29.70 1.24
C ALA A 123 -21.11 28.89 0.30
N LEU A 124 -21.01 27.57 0.47
CA LEU A 124 -20.23 26.68 -0.40
C LEU A 124 -20.73 26.71 -1.84
N GLU A 125 -22.06 26.63 -2.05
CA GLU A 125 -22.66 26.70 -3.38
C GLU A 125 -22.42 28.06 -4.04
N LYS A 126 -22.50 29.18 -3.30
CA LYS A 126 -22.13 30.51 -3.82
C LYS A 126 -20.66 30.61 -4.19
N THR A 127 -19.76 30.04 -3.39
CA THR A 127 -18.32 30.01 -3.70
C THR A 127 -18.05 29.22 -4.99
N LEU A 128 -18.64 28.03 -5.12
CA LEU A 128 -18.55 27.21 -6.32
C LEU A 128 -19.11 27.92 -7.57
N ALA A 129 -20.30 28.51 -7.46
CA ALA A 129 -20.94 29.28 -8.54
C ALA A 129 -20.14 30.53 -8.95
N SER A 130 -19.36 31.12 -8.02
CA SER A 130 -18.46 32.25 -8.32
C SER A 130 -17.18 31.86 -9.09
N GLY A 131 -17.04 30.60 -9.51
CA GLY A 131 -15.88 30.09 -10.25
C GLY A 131 -14.72 29.60 -9.38
N HIS A 132 -14.87 29.59 -8.06
CA HIS A 132 -13.85 29.07 -7.15
C HIS A 132 -13.95 27.53 -7.04
N ALA A 133 -13.12 26.82 -7.80
CA ALA A 133 -13.06 25.37 -7.75
C ALA A 133 -12.56 24.85 -6.38
N MET A 134 -13.21 23.80 -5.86
CA MET A 134 -12.77 23.07 -4.67
C MET A 134 -11.53 22.25 -4.99
N LYS A 135 -10.46 22.49 -4.23
CA LYS A 135 -9.15 21.85 -4.41
C LYS A 135 -8.93 20.74 -3.38
N PHE A 136 -8.47 19.58 -3.83
CA PHE A 136 -8.21 18.38 -3.05
C PHE A 136 -6.74 17.96 -3.21
N PRO A 137 -5.92 18.05 -2.15
CA PRO A 137 -4.56 17.56 -2.19
C PRO A 137 -4.56 16.03 -2.18
N ILE A 138 -4.17 15.40 -3.29
CA ILE A 138 -4.15 13.95 -3.44
C ILE A 138 -2.71 13.45 -3.39
N LYS A 139 -2.45 12.53 -2.46
CA LYS A 139 -1.21 11.74 -2.46
C LYS A 139 -1.36 10.60 -3.45
N ASN A 140 -0.83 10.78 -4.66
CA ASN A 140 -0.90 9.73 -5.67
C ASN A 140 0.20 8.70 -5.43
N VAL A 141 -0.18 7.53 -4.93
CA VAL A 141 0.75 6.42 -4.70
C VAL A 141 0.67 5.42 -5.85
N GLN A 142 1.77 5.31 -6.60
CA GLN A 142 2.02 4.33 -7.65
C GLN A 142 2.89 3.17 -7.15
N MET A 143 2.82 2.05 -7.86
CA MET A 143 3.58 0.82 -7.55
C MET A 143 4.12 0.23 -8.85
N ARG A 144 5.41 -0.10 -8.91
CA ARG A 144 6.04 -0.87 -9.99
C ARG A 144 6.81 -2.05 -9.44
N SER A 145 6.66 -3.20 -10.09
CA SER A 145 7.36 -4.45 -9.80
C SER A 145 8.40 -4.71 -10.88
N PHE A 146 9.60 -5.14 -10.47
CA PHE A 146 10.68 -5.53 -11.38
C PHE A 146 11.16 -6.93 -11.02
N HIS A 147 11.37 -7.77 -12.03
CA HIS A 147 11.86 -9.13 -11.84
C HIS A 147 13.38 -9.16 -11.98
N ILE A 148 14.07 -9.64 -10.94
CA ILE A 148 15.51 -9.93 -10.98
C ILE A 148 15.66 -11.44 -11.18
N PRO A 149 16.29 -11.92 -12.27
CA PRO A 149 16.45 -13.35 -12.51
C PRO A 149 17.39 -13.99 -11.47
N ALA A 150 17.20 -15.28 -11.20
CA ALA A 150 18.10 -16.05 -10.34
C ALA A 150 19.55 -16.00 -10.86
N GLY A 151 20.50 -15.74 -9.96
CA GLY A 151 21.90 -15.49 -10.31
C GLY A 151 22.20 -14.06 -10.83
N GLY A 152 21.18 -13.22 -11.00
CA GLY A 152 21.35 -11.79 -11.29
C GLY A 152 21.71 -11.00 -10.03
N TYR A 153 22.89 -10.36 -10.02
CA TYR A 153 23.37 -9.55 -8.89
C TYR A 153 22.90 -8.09 -8.92
N GLN A 154 22.28 -7.65 -10.01
CA GLN A 154 21.89 -6.26 -10.23
C GLN A 154 20.63 -6.19 -11.12
N LEU A 155 19.72 -5.28 -10.78
CA LEU A 155 18.65 -4.86 -11.69
C LEU A 155 19.23 -3.84 -12.68
N SER A 156 19.05 -4.07 -13.99
CA SER A 156 19.43 -3.10 -15.02
C SER A 156 18.79 -1.73 -14.76
N PRO A 157 19.46 -0.59 -15.06
CA PRO A 157 18.90 0.74 -14.88
C PRO A 157 17.50 0.85 -15.52
N THR A 158 16.48 0.96 -14.69
CA THR A 158 15.07 0.91 -15.13
C THR A 158 14.35 2.17 -14.71
N VAL A 159 13.66 2.80 -15.66
CA VAL A 159 12.93 4.05 -15.41
C VAL A 159 11.78 3.80 -14.45
N ILE A 160 11.90 4.34 -13.23
CA ILE A 160 10.88 4.19 -12.19
C ILE A 160 9.68 5.10 -12.44
N HIS A 161 9.88 6.36 -12.90
CA HIS A 161 8.83 7.30 -13.26
C HIS A 161 9.26 8.26 -14.38
N ASN A 162 8.28 8.76 -15.14
CA ASN A 162 8.52 9.54 -16.36
C ASN A 162 8.01 10.99 -16.29
N THR A 163 7.10 11.31 -15.36
CA THR A 163 6.32 12.57 -15.35
C THR A 163 6.63 13.50 -14.18
N SER A 164 7.05 12.94 -13.05
CA SER A 164 7.31 13.67 -11.81
C SER A 164 8.26 12.87 -10.91
N ILE A 165 8.99 13.56 -10.03
CA ILE A 165 9.93 12.94 -9.09
C ILE A 165 9.15 12.58 -7.81
N PRO A 166 9.14 11.31 -7.37
CA PRO A 166 8.39 10.92 -6.18
C PRO A 166 9.03 11.49 -4.91
N ARG A 167 8.20 11.96 -3.98
CA ARG A 167 8.68 12.44 -2.67
C ARG A 167 9.20 11.32 -1.77
N LYS A 168 8.78 10.08 -2.01
CA LYS A 168 9.18 8.87 -1.26
C LYS A 168 9.19 7.65 -2.18
N VAL A 169 10.13 6.75 -1.93
CA VAL A 169 10.22 5.39 -2.50
C VAL A 169 10.25 4.37 -1.33
N ILE A 170 9.90 3.07 -1.48
CA ILE A 170 9.77 2.10 -0.32
C ILE A 170 10.12 0.62 -0.55
N VAL A 171 10.95 0.12 0.39
CA VAL A 171 11.32 -1.25 0.88
C VAL A 171 10.41 -2.45 0.54
N GLY A 172 10.94 -3.56 0.01
CA GLY A 172 10.28 -4.86 -0.04
C GLY A 172 10.67 -5.73 -1.24
N LEU A 173 11.78 -6.47 -1.16
CA LEU A 173 12.02 -7.58 -2.08
C LEU A 173 11.17 -8.78 -1.65
N VAL A 174 10.62 -9.52 -2.60
CA VAL A 174 9.79 -10.72 -2.40
C VAL A 174 10.28 -11.81 -3.35
N SER A 175 10.15 -13.08 -2.99
CA SER A 175 10.54 -14.17 -3.89
C SER A 175 9.59 -14.25 -5.09
N THR A 176 10.10 -14.64 -6.26
CA THR A 176 9.29 -14.82 -7.48
C THR A 176 8.16 -15.84 -7.27
N GLU A 177 8.43 -16.91 -6.49
CA GLU A 177 7.42 -17.91 -6.10
C GLU A 177 6.25 -17.29 -5.33
N ALA A 178 6.55 -16.48 -4.30
CA ALA A 178 5.53 -15.83 -3.49
C ALA A 178 4.78 -14.77 -4.29
N TYR A 179 5.47 -13.97 -5.10
CA TYR A 179 4.87 -12.98 -5.99
C TYR A 179 3.89 -13.59 -7.00
N ASN A 180 4.19 -14.80 -7.49
CA ASN A 180 3.33 -15.55 -8.40
C ASN A 180 2.19 -16.33 -7.70
N GLY A 181 2.08 -16.26 -6.36
CA GLY A 181 1.01 -16.93 -5.61
C GLY A 181 1.27 -18.41 -5.32
N LEU A 182 2.52 -18.83 -5.08
CA LEU A 182 2.77 -20.17 -4.55
C LEU A 182 2.20 -20.27 -3.12
N ILE A 183 1.14 -21.07 -2.93
CA ILE A 183 0.35 -21.12 -1.68
C ILE A 183 1.13 -21.51 -0.41
N SER A 184 2.32 -22.10 -0.54
CA SER A 184 3.24 -22.40 0.58
C SER A 184 4.20 -21.26 0.92
N LYS A 185 4.04 -20.10 0.26
CA LYS A 185 4.84 -18.88 0.43
C LYS A 185 3.94 -17.69 0.78
N ASP A 186 4.51 -16.72 1.48
CA ASP A 186 3.80 -15.50 1.86
C ASP A 186 4.20 -14.35 0.91
N PRO A 187 3.31 -13.87 0.01
CA PRO A 187 3.63 -12.74 -0.85
C PRO A 187 3.91 -11.45 -0.09
N LEU A 188 3.56 -11.36 1.19
CA LEU A 188 3.77 -10.20 2.06
C LEU A 188 5.05 -10.33 2.91
N LYS A 189 5.76 -11.47 2.83
CA LYS A 189 7.07 -11.68 3.45
C LYS A 189 8.17 -11.00 2.64
N PHE A 190 8.42 -9.74 2.97
CA PHE A 190 9.60 -9.04 2.47
C PHE A 190 10.86 -9.60 3.12
N SER A 191 11.87 -9.91 2.31
CA SER A 191 13.18 -10.42 2.76
C SER A 191 14.30 -9.55 2.20
N ASN A 192 15.49 -9.62 2.81
CA ASN A 192 16.62 -8.79 2.38
C ASN A 192 17.35 -9.33 1.12
N PHE A 193 17.30 -10.64 0.87
CA PHE A 193 18.06 -11.35 -0.18
C PHE A 193 19.54 -10.91 -0.31
N SER A 194 20.20 -10.61 0.83
CA SER A 194 21.58 -10.12 0.88
C SER A 194 21.85 -8.89 0.00
N LEU A 195 20.85 -8.01 -0.15
CA LEU A 195 20.90 -6.78 -0.93
C LEU A 195 22.01 -5.84 -0.42
N LYS A 196 23.08 -5.67 -1.19
CA LYS A 196 24.27 -4.92 -0.74
C LYS A 196 24.13 -3.40 -0.84
N HIS A 197 23.42 -2.91 -1.85
CA HIS A 197 23.36 -1.48 -2.18
C HIS A 197 22.10 -1.14 -2.98
N VAL A 198 21.56 0.07 -2.75
CA VAL A 198 20.58 0.67 -3.67
C VAL A 198 20.84 2.17 -3.86
N SER A 199 20.77 2.60 -5.12
CA SER A 199 20.80 4.00 -5.55
C SER A 199 19.70 4.28 -6.57
N ILE A 200 19.18 5.50 -6.57
CA ILE A 200 18.22 6.00 -7.56
C ILE A 200 18.82 7.22 -8.22
N GLU A 201 18.93 7.26 -9.55
CA GLU A 201 19.38 8.46 -10.27
C GLU A 201 18.19 9.30 -10.74
N SER A 202 18.28 10.62 -10.59
CA SER A 202 17.31 11.57 -11.15
C SER A 202 18.00 12.90 -11.49
N GLY A 203 17.90 13.33 -12.75
CA GLY A 203 18.47 14.61 -13.20
C GLY A 203 19.99 14.75 -13.01
N GLY A 204 20.75 13.66 -13.15
CA GLY A 204 22.20 13.63 -12.91
C GLY A 204 22.61 13.69 -11.44
N ARG A 205 21.66 13.53 -10.49
CA ARG A 205 21.92 13.36 -9.06
C ARG A 205 21.58 11.93 -8.63
N THR A 206 22.37 11.39 -7.71
CA THR A 206 22.15 10.06 -7.13
C THR A 206 21.56 10.19 -5.74
N PHE A 207 20.49 9.45 -5.48
CA PHE A 207 19.80 9.43 -4.19
C PHE A 207 19.92 8.04 -3.54
N PRO A 208 20.33 7.96 -2.25
CA PRO A 208 20.94 9.05 -1.47
C PRO A 208 22.35 9.41 -1.99
N ASP A 209 22.79 10.66 -1.75
CA ASP A 209 24.06 11.19 -2.26
C ASP A 209 25.29 10.34 -1.86
N ALA A 210 25.29 9.83 -0.62
CA ALA A 210 26.28 8.89 -0.14
C ALA A 210 25.72 7.46 -0.18
N ARG A 211 26.43 6.56 -0.88
CA ARG A 211 26.12 5.13 -1.06
C ARG A 211 25.57 4.48 0.22
N MET A 212 24.43 3.77 0.12
CA MET A 212 23.91 2.94 1.22
C MET A 212 24.43 1.52 1.08
N ASP A 213 25.56 1.24 1.72
CA ASP A 213 26.04 -0.13 1.86
C ASP A 213 25.30 -0.83 3.01
N MET A 214 24.84 -2.06 2.74
CA MET A 214 24.10 -2.89 3.68
C MET A 214 24.77 -4.26 3.77
N ASP A 215 25.11 -4.65 4.99
CA ASP A 215 25.62 -5.97 5.32
C ASP A 215 24.74 -6.54 6.43
N TYR A 216 23.91 -7.52 6.06
CA TYR A 216 22.98 -8.19 6.96
C TYR A 216 23.63 -9.32 7.77
N ASP A 217 24.82 -9.78 7.39
CA ASP A 217 25.53 -10.84 8.09
C ASP A 217 26.31 -10.27 9.29
N ASN A 218 26.73 -9.00 9.20
CA ASN A 218 27.41 -8.24 10.26
C ASN A 218 26.54 -7.16 10.93
N ASP A 219 25.21 -7.24 10.83
CA ASP A 219 24.23 -6.26 11.36
C ASP A 219 24.45 -4.77 10.96
N SER A 220 25.22 -4.54 9.89
CA SER A 220 25.57 -3.20 9.38
C SER A 220 24.56 -2.73 8.32
N PHE A 221 23.35 -2.43 8.78
CA PHE A 221 22.28 -1.82 7.99
C PHE A 221 21.57 -0.66 8.71
N MET A 222 22.10 -0.22 9.85
CA MET A 222 21.45 0.75 10.74
C MET A 222 21.17 2.09 10.07
N ARG A 223 22.06 2.55 9.17
CA ARG A 223 21.83 3.77 8.37
C ARG A 223 20.60 3.66 7.47
N SER A 224 20.40 2.52 6.81
CA SER A 224 19.21 2.26 5.98
C SER A 224 17.94 2.14 6.81
N PHE A 225 18.02 1.59 8.03
CA PHE A 225 16.91 1.51 8.97
C PHE A 225 16.52 2.90 9.52
N VAL A 226 17.50 3.71 9.93
CA VAL A 226 17.27 5.09 10.37
C VAL A 226 16.74 5.93 9.20
N GLN A 227 17.26 5.77 7.99
CA GLN A 227 16.73 6.46 6.80
C GLN A 227 15.29 6.03 6.46
N LEU A 228 14.89 4.77 6.69
CA LEU A 228 13.48 4.34 6.60
C LEU A 228 12.57 5.06 7.63
N TYR A 229 13.12 5.47 8.79
CA TYR A 229 12.34 6.06 9.88
C TYR A 229 12.34 7.59 9.88
N GLU A 230 13.52 8.23 9.86
CA GLU A 230 13.70 9.69 9.74
C GLU A 230 13.17 10.18 8.40
N ALA A 231 13.55 9.49 7.33
CA ALA A 231 13.05 9.79 6.02
C ALA A 231 11.68 9.12 5.85
N GLY A 232 10.66 9.91 6.18
CA GLY A 232 9.43 9.93 5.40
C GLY A 232 9.68 10.37 3.93
N GLY A 233 10.72 9.83 3.27
CA GLY A 233 11.32 10.26 2.00
C GLY A 233 12.53 9.40 1.61
N VAL A 234 12.29 8.35 0.82
CA VAL A 234 13.30 7.40 0.28
C VAL A 234 13.79 6.34 1.28
N THR A 235 12.87 5.43 1.57
CA THR A 235 13.18 3.99 1.59
C THR A 235 13.30 3.53 0.10
N VAL A 236 13.67 2.28 -0.27
CA VAL A 236 13.78 1.92 -1.71
C VAL A 236 13.31 0.52 -2.08
N ILE A 237 12.15 0.44 -2.74
CA ILE A 237 11.78 -0.18 -4.04
C ILE A 237 10.46 0.51 -4.43
N VAL A 238 9.88 0.23 -5.60
CA VAL A 238 9.12 1.26 -6.34
C VAL A 238 7.62 1.32 -5.98
N TYR A 239 7.35 1.49 -4.68
CA TYR A 239 6.33 2.46 -4.22
C TYR A 239 6.79 3.85 -4.63
N SER A 240 5.88 4.75 -5.00
CA SER A 240 6.20 6.15 -5.30
C SER A 240 5.03 7.07 -4.99
N GLU A 241 5.25 8.10 -4.18
CA GLU A 241 4.24 9.08 -3.75
C GLU A 241 4.45 10.45 -4.42
N PHE A 242 3.45 10.90 -5.18
CA PHE A 242 3.36 12.22 -5.82
C PHE A 242 2.31 13.09 -5.14
N GLN A 243 2.42 14.40 -5.28
CA GLN A 243 1.34 15.32 -4.90
C GLN A 243 0.60 15.75 -6.16
N ASN A 244 -0.62 15.25 -6.33
CA ASN A 244 -1.51 15.68 -7.39
C ASN A 244 -2.58 16.62 -6.79
N LEU A 245 -3.12 17.50 -7.62
CA LEU A 245 -4.24 18.36 -7.24
C LEU A 245 -5.48 17.91 -8.00
N LEU A 246 -6.50 17.41 -7.30
CA LEU A 246 -7.82 17.24 -7.89
C LEU A 246 -8.63 18.51 -7.65
N SER A 247 -9.21 19.07 -8.69
CA SER A 247 -10.07 20.25 -8.63
C SER A 247 -11.48 19.89 -9.09
N ILE A 248 -12.49 20.42 -8.42
CA ILE A 248 -13.91 20.25 -8.75
C ILE A 248 -14.50 21.64 -8.92
N ASP A 249 -15.05 21.92 -10.10
CA ASP A 249 -15.64 23.22 -10.43
C ASP A 249 -17.11 23.35 -10.02
N GLY A 250 -17.72 24.50 -10.33
CA GLY A 250 -19.14 24.77 -10.06
C GLY A 250 -20.13 23.87 -10.83
N ASN A 251 -19.68 23.22 -11.91
CA ASN A 251 -20.46 22.25 -12.68
C ASN A 251 -20.23 20.80 -12.22
N ARG A 252 -19.51 20.60 -11.09
CA ARG A 252 -19.04 19.29 -10.58
C ARG A 252 -18.08 18.56 -11.53
N ALA A 253 -17.52 19.24 -12.54
CA ALA A 253 -16.53 18.63 -13.42
C ALA A 253 -15.22 18.42 -12.65
N VAL A 254 -14.68 17.21 -12.73
CA VAL A 254 -13.46 16.80 -12.03
C VAL A 254 -12.26 16.93 -12.96
N THR A 255 -11.28 17.71 -12.55
CA THR A 255 -9.96 17.84 -13.22
C THR A 255 -8.86 17.36 -12.28
N ILE A 256 -7.88 16.63 -12.81
CA ILE A 256 -6.72 16.16 -12.05
C ILE A 256 -5.47 16.77 -12.68
N ASP A 257 -4.82 17.66 -11.93
CA ASP A 257 -3.50 18.18 -12.27
C ASP A 257 -2.43 17.21 -11.76
N THR A 258 -1.53 16.82 -12.66
CA THR A 258 -0.41 15.91 -12.43
C THR A 258 0.95 16.58 -12.61
N SER A 259 0.99 17.91 -12.77
CA SER A 259 2.18 18.71 -13.07
C SER A 259 2.85 19.34 -11.83
N VAL A 260 2.38 18.97 -10.63
CA VAL A 260 2.76 19.52 -9.31
C VAL A 260 3.83 18.67 -8.61
#